data_AF-A0A530YQ59-F1
#
_entry.id   AF-A0A530YQ59-F1
#
_cell.length_a   1.000
_cell.length_b   1.000
_cell.length_c   1.000
_cell.angle_alpha   90.00
_cell.angle_beta   90.00
_cell.angle_gamma   90.00
#
_symmetry.space_group_name_H-M   'P 1'
#
loop_
_entity.id
_entity.type
_entity.pdbx_description
1 polymer ?
#
loop_
_entity_poly.entity_id
_entity_poly.type
_entity_poly.pdbx_seq_one_letter_code
_entity_poly.pdbx_strand_id
1 'polypeptide(L)'
;MTPADTMISVKATQPASRRNDLAVAVVVTLAMVAVNALGGFPGLTDAGGDNDSLLRLVEVRDMLAGQGWFDLHQYRMGVEGGFVMHWSRLVDAPLAAIIFVASALTGSMAVAETIAEVLWPALLFCLALLFTIRAVRSFAGAGAVLPAVVIGAAALHFIGIFSPGALDHHNVQLTLTMASLSLLLEAPVRRWAALLAGLCAALTLAVGMETAPYVATIGVCVSLLFVADPSGERRIAKDFGLGFAGVSALVFLTTIAPSVWGQPQCDAFSTVQFVVAALAGCGLAAVASLDMANSTLGRRLIALGLLALALAAVLVVLFPQCLAAPYASLDPRLKQMWLGHIEEAQSIFRLVFDNPAMVVARFATPLVAIVLMALRFSHGGWRRQDSLVAALLAVAFLVSAWEVRGSTFSIAFAVIPLSAWITKWRQRAETNPSRGSMLRMATAWLISVNAVWSGAAEAASSAFETNAAAKDASADAACHGKASFAALGRMPATTVLAISNLGSPILAFTGHRVFAGPYHRNVAGNLLVFDALLGSASDAKVVVDNHHVGLVALCRGNPESRLFATNAPGGFLAGLMRGSVPDWLEPVAETRGAPLELYRVRPTD
;
A
#
# COMPACT_ATOMS: atom_id res chain seq x y z
N MET A 1 -20.16 14.37 -64.86
CA MET A 1 -20.98 14.83 -63.72
C MET A 1 -20.30 14.37 -62.44
N THR A 2 -19.73 15.31 -61.70
CA THR A 2 -19.06 15.11 -60.41
C THR A 2 -20.08 15.07 -59.26
N PRO A 3 -19.87 14.25 -58.21
CA PRO A 3 -20.53 14.46 -56.93
C PRO A 3 -19.59 15.23 -56.00
N ALA A 4 -19.93 16.50 -55.79
CA ALA A 4 -19.43 17.33 -54.73
C ALA A 4 -20.31 17.18 -53.47
N ASP A 5 -19.66 17.31 -52.33
CA ASP A 5 -20.19 17.81 -51.05
C ASP A 5 -21.24 17.01 -50.28
N THR A 6 -20.73 16.24 -49.30
CA THR A 6 -21.40 16.12 -47.99
C THR A 6 -20.34 16.16 -46.89
N MET A 7 -19.72 17.33 -46.70
CA MET A 7 -18.95 17.61 -45.48
C MET A 7 -19.93 17.73 -44.31
N ILE A 8 -20.11 16.63 -43.58
CA ILE A 8 -20.64 16.70 -42.21
C ILE A 8 -19.55 17.36 -41.37
N SER A 9 -19.77 18.64 -41.06
CA SER A 9 -19.00 19.38 -40.08
C SER A 9 -19.13 18.69 -38.72
N VAL A 10 -18.17 17.81 -38.41
CA VAL A 10 -17.91 17.33 -37.06
C VAL A 10 -17.47 18.56 -36.28
N LYS A 11 -18.42 19.16 -35.56
CA LYS A 11 -18.16 20.21 -34.58
C LYS A 11 -17.06 19.68 -33.66
N ALA A 12 -15.83 20.15 -33.86
CA ALA A 12 -14.68 19.80 -33.06
C ALA A 12 -15.00 20.12 -31.61
N THR A 13 -15.39 19.11 -30.84
CA THR A 13 -15.51 19.24 -29.39
C THR A 13 -14.09 19.48 -28.92
N GLN A 14 -13.82 20.70 -28.45
CA GLN A 14 -12.50 21.07 -27.93
C GLN A 14 -12.02 19.96 -26.99
N PRO A 15 -10.76 19.49 -27.11
CA PRO A 15 -10.25 18.48 -26.19
C PRO A 15 -10.40 19.04 -24.77
N ALA A 16 -11.22 18.38 -23.95
CA ALA A 16 -11.39 18.75 -22.55
C ALA A 16 -9.99 18.89 -21.93
N SER A 17 -9.67 20.12 -21.52
CA SER A 17 -8.32 20.47 -21.12
C SER A 17 -7.93 19.76 -19.81
N ARG A 18 -6.64 19.58 -19.54
CA ARG A 18 -6.15 18.98 -18.27
C ARG A 18 -6.75 19.65 -17.02
N ARG A 19 -7.13 20.93 -17.13
CA ARG A 19 -7.78 21.68 -16.06
C ARG A 19 -9.13 21.06 -15.68
N ASN A 20 -9.85 20.49 -16.64
CA ASN A 20 -11.13 19.82 -16.40
C ASN A 20 -10.92 18.49 -15.66
N ASP A 21 -9.91 17.69 -16.05
CA ASP A 21 -9.59 16.44 -15.34
C ASP A 21 -9.24 16.70 -13.87
N LEU A 22 -8.38 17.70 -13.62
CA LEU A 22 -8.00 18.10 -12.26
C LEU A 22 -9.18 18.65 -11.47
N ALA A 23 -9.99 19.53 -12.06
CA ALA A 23 -11.16 20.08 -11.38
C ALA A 23 -12.14 18.97 -10.95
N VAL A 24 -12.37 17.98 -11.83
CA VAL A 24 -13.22 16.82 -11.48
C VAL A 24 -12.59 16.00 -10.34
N ALA A 25 -11.30 15.70 -10.40
CA ALA A 25 -10.62 14.96 -9.32
C ALA A 25 -10.71 15.71 -7.98
N VAL A 26 -10.53 17.03 -7.99
CA VAL A 26 -10.66 17.88 -6.79
C VAL A 26 -12.09 17.85 -6.25
N VAL A 27 -13.11 18.04 -7.09
CA VAL A 27 -14.52 18.00 -6.66
C VAL A 27 -14.87 16.65 -6.03
N VAL A 28 -14.44 15.55 -6.63
CA VAL A 28 -14.70 14.20 -6.09
C VAL A 28 -13.92 13.95 -4.79
N THR A 29 -12.70 14.48 -4.68
CA THR A 29 -11.91 14.43 -3.44
C THR A 29 -12.61 15.20 -2.33
N LEU A 30 -13.09 16.41 -2.61
CA LEU A 30 -13.86 17.21 -1.66
C LEU A 30 -15.15 16.51 -1.23
N ALA A 31 -15.83 15.82 -2.15
CA ALA A 31 -16.98 14.99 -1.82
C ALA A 31 -16.60 13.81 -0.89
N MET A 32 -15.49 13.12 -1.18
CA MET A 32 -14.98 12.04 -0.32
C MET A 32 -14.62 12.55 1.08
N VAL A 33 -13.95 13.71 1.19
CA VAL A 33 -13.65 14.36 2.47
C VAL A 33 -14.92 14.79 3.19
N ALA A 34 -15.90 15.36 2.49
CA ALA A 34 -17.18 15.75 3.06
C ALA A 34 -17.97 14.55 3.59
N VAL A 35 -17.97 13.41 2.89
CA VAL A 35 -18.59 12.16 3.37
C VAL A 35 -17.93 11.70 4.67
N ASN A 36 -16.60 11.71 4.74
CA ASN A 36 -15.88 11.37 5.96
C ASN A 36 -16.16 12.37 7.10
N ALA A 37 -16.25 13.67 6.78
CA ALA A 37 -16.57 14.71 7.74
C ALA A 37 -17.99 14.56 8.31
N LEU A 38 -18.97 14.25 7.47
CA LEU A 38 -20.34 13.94 7.89
C LEU A 38 -20.42 12.69 8.78
N GLY A 39 -19.51 11.73 8.56
CA GLY A 39 -19.33 10.56 9.43
C GLY A 39 -18.52 10.82 10.70
N GLY A 40 -18.00 12.04 10.91
CA GLY A 40 -17.21 12.41 12.09
C GLY A 40 -15.74 11.97 12.05
N PHE A 41 -15.21 11.63 10.87
CA PHE A 41 -13.83 11.14 10.70
C PHE A 41 -13.45 9.97 11.64
N PRO A 42 -14.17 8.83 11.56
CA PRO A 42 -13.98 7.73 12.51
C PRO A 42 -12.54 7.22 12.59
N GLY A 43 -11.82 7.21 11.45
CA GLY A 43 -10.41 6.81 11.35
C GLY A 43 -9.43 7.62 12.20
N LEU A 44 -9.78 8.84 12.61
CA LEU A 44 -8.95 9.68 13.48
C LEU A 44 -9.10 9.33 14.97
N THR A 45 -10.22 8.72 15.33
CA THR A 45 -10.50 8.28 16.71
C THR A 45 -10.20 6.80 16.92
N ASP A 46 -10.28 6.02 15.86
CA ASP A 46 -10.05 4.58 15.82
C ASP A 46 -9.33 4.22 14.53
N ALA A 47 -8.07 3.79 14.65
CA ALA A 47 -7.24 3.43 13.50
C ALA A 47 -7.63 2.08 12.88
N GLY A 48 -8.60 1.36 13.44
CA GLY A 48 -9.07 0.10 12.88
C GLY A 48 -8.03 -1.02 12.88
N GLY A 49 -6.97 -0.90 13.69
CA GLY A 49 -5.85 -1.84 13.73
C GLY A 49 -4.67 -1.48 12.81
N ASP A 50 -4.73 -0.34 12.12
CA ASP A 50 -3.64 0.18 11.27
C ASP A 50 -2.43 0.61 12.12
N ASN A 51 -1.57 -0.37 12.41
CA ASN A 51 -0.32 -0.15 13.13
C ASN A 51 0.67 0.68 12.32
N ASP A 52 0.61 0.61 10.99
CA ASP A 52 1.61 1.23 10.12
C ASP A 52 1.42 2.74 10.05
N SER A 53 0.19 3.21 9.89
CA SER A 53 -0.11 4.64 9.94
C SER A 53 0.20 5.26 11.31
N LEU A 54 -0.09 4.53 12.40
CA LEU A 54 0.21 5.01 13.75
C LEU A 54 1.71 5.08 14.02
N LEU A 55 2.49 4.07 13.60
CA LEU A 55 3.93 4.12 13.75
C LEU A 55 4.56 5.17 12.82
N ARG A 56 4.01 5.37 11.61
CA ARG A 56 4.45 6.45 10.71
C ARG A 56 4.30 7.81 11.38
N LEU A 57 3.19 8.05 12.06
CA LEU A 57 2.98 9.28 12.83
C LEU A 57 4.04 9.44 13.93
N VAL A 58 4.40 8.34 14.61
CA VAL A 58 5.50 8.35 15.60
C VAL A 58 6.84 8.68 14.95
N GLU A 59 7.20 8.07 13.82
CA GLU A 59 8.47 8.37 13.13
C GLU A 59 8.56 9.85 12.71
N VAL A 60 7.44 10.41 12.26
CA VAL A 60 7.33 11.82 11.86
C VAL A 60 7.45 12.74 13.07
N ARG A 61 6.82 12.40 14.20
CA ARG A 61 6.97 13.14 15.47
C ARG A 61 8.41 13.12 15.95
N ASP A 62 9.07 11.95 15.91
CA ASP A 62 10.45 11.80 16.35
C ASP A 62 11.39 12.65 15.47
N MET A 63 11.18 12.67 14.14
CA MET A 63 11.92 13.55 13.24
C MET A 63 11.70 15.04 13.55
N LEU A 64 10.45 15.45 13.79
CA LEU A 64 10.12 16.83 14.18
C LEU A 64 10.68 17.19 15.56
N ALA A 65 10.86 16.22 16.45
CA ALA A 65 11.45 16.36 17.78
C ALA A 65 12.99 16.38 17.77
N GLY A 66 13.62 16.27 16.59
CA GLY A 66 15.07 16.41 16.41
C GLY A 66 15.81 15.12 16.08
N GLN A 67 15.11 13.99 15.88
CA GLN A 67 15.75 12.79 15.35
C GLN A 67 16.33 13.07 13.96
N GLY A 68 17.56 12.58 13.73
CA GLY A 68 18.31 12.88 12.51
C GLY A 68 17.59 12.44 11.23
N TRP A 69 17.84 13.16 10.13
CA TRP A 69 17.25 12.85 8.83
C TRP A 69 17.50 11.41 8.37
N PHE A 70 18.71 10.89 8.57
CA PHE A 70 19.08 9.52 8.22
C PHE A 70 18.83 8.50 9.34
N ASP A 71 18.35 8.95 10.50
CA ASP A 71 18.08 8.07 11.63
C ASP A 71 16.63 7.57 11.58
N LEU A 72 16.47 6.31 11.18
CA LEU A 72 15.19 5.59 11.11
C LEU A 72 15.01 4.63 12.31
N HIS A 73 15.77 4.79 13.39
CA HIS A 73 15.60 3.94 14.56
C HIS A 73 14.30 4.26 15.29
N GLN A 74 13.61 3.20 15.72
CA GLN A 74 12.47 3.26 16.63
C GLN A 74 12.93 2.91 18.06
N TYR A 75 13.47 3.91 18.77
CA TYR A 75 14.06 3.72 20.10
C TYR A 75 13.06 3.32 21.20
N ARG A 76 11.76 3.56 20.98
CA ARG A 76 10.68 3.25 21.91
C ARG A 76 10.03 1.87 21.67
N MET A 77 10.50 1.13 20.67
CA MET A 77 10.01 -0.22 20.37
C MET A 77 11.16 -1.20 20.20
N GLY A 78 11.08 -2.35 20.88
CA GLY A 78 12.10 -3.38 20.84
C GLY A 78 12.79 -3.57 22.19
N VAL A 79 13.85 -4.38 22.20
CA VAL A 79 14.79 -4.45 23.33
C VAL A 79 15.60 -3.15 23.44
N GLU A 80 16.48 -3.05 24.43
CA GLU A 80 17.36 -1.88 24.58
C GLU A 80 18.10 -1.56 23.27
N GLY A 81 18.03 -0.30 22.81
CA GLY A 81 18.54 0.15 21.52
C GLY A 81 17.50 0.16 20.37
N GLY A 82 16.37 -0.52 20.53
CA GLY A 82 15.30 -0.57 19.52
C GLY A 82 15.69 -1.29 18.23
N PHE A 83 15.12 -0.86 17.11
CA PHE A 83 15.46 -1.39 15.77
C PHE A 83 15.38 -0.31 14.69
N VAL A 84 16.02 -0.54 13.54
CA VAL A 84 15.97 0.37 12.39
C VAL A 84 14.75 0.05 11.52
N MET A 85 13.86 1.02 11.32
CA MET A 85 12.74 0.87 10.40
C MET A 85 13.21 0.82 8.94
N HIS A 86 12.46 0.09 8.10
CA HIS A 86 12.78 -0.11 6.69
C HIS A 86 12.16 0.94 5.76
N TRP A 87 11.38 1.86 6.33
CA TRP A 87 10.61 2.85 5.60
C TRP A 87 11.45 4.02 5.11
N SER A 88 10.96 4.68 4.07
CA SER A 88 11.66 5.80 3.42
C SER A 88 11.21 7.16 3.95
N ARG A 89 12.19 8.06 4.14
CA ARG A 89 11.95 9.50 4.42
C ARG A 89 11.13 10.21 3.33
N LEU A 90 10.97 9.62 2.15
CA LEU A 90 10.13 10.15 1.08
C LEU A 90 8.66 10.30 1.48
N VAL A 91 8.17 9.50 2.43
CA VAL A 91 6.80 9.60 2.96
C VAL A 91 6.78 10.49 4.21
N ASP A 92 7.77 10.36 5.08
CA ASP A 92 7.84 11.13 6.33
C ASP A 92 7.99 12.63 6.10
N ALA A 93 8.83 13.04 5.14
CA ALA A 93 9.18 14.43 4.95
C ALA A 93 8.01 15.31 4.49
N PRO A 94 7.17 14.89 3.52
CA PRO A 94 5.93 15.61 3.22
C PRO A 94 4.96 15.69 4.40
N LEU A 95 4.80 14.62 5.18
CA LEU A 95 3.95 14.62 6.37
C LEU A 95 4.46 15.61 7.43
N ALA A 96 5.75 15.56 7.73
CA ALA A 96 6.42 16.48 8.64
C ALA A 96 6.29 17.94 8.17
N ALA A 97 6.40 18.20 6.86
CA ALA A 97 6.23 19.54 6.31
C ALA A 97 4.79 20.05 6.49
N ILE A 98 3.77 19.20 6.28
CA ILE A 98 2.37 19.56 6.54
C ILE A 98 2.18 19.88 8.02
N ILE A 99 2.63 19.01 8.92
CA ILE A 99 2.50 19.18 10.37
C ILE A 99 3.24 20.45 10.83
N PHE A 100 4.46 20.66 10.37
CA PHE A 100 5.26 21.85 10.71
C PHE A 100 4.54 23.14 10.30
N VAL A 101 4.12 23.25 9.03
CA VAL A 101 3.43 24.46 8.54
C VAL A 101 2.09 24.66 9.23
N ALA A 102 1.28 23.61 9.36
CA ALA A 102 -0.03 23.69 10.01
C ALA A 102 0.10 24.07 11.49
N SER A 103 1.16 23.64 12.17
CA SER A 103 1.40 24.03 13.56
C SER A 103 1.85 25.47 13.72
N ALA A 104 2.67 25.96 12.79
CA ALA A 104 3.05 27.38 12.77
C ALA A 104 1.83 28.28 12.53
N LEU A 105 0.84 27.82 11.75
CA LEU A 105 -0.39 28.56 11.47
C LEU A 105 -1.44 28.46 12.58
N THR A 106 -1.56 27.32 13.26
CA THR A 106 -2.63 27.05 14.24
C THR A 106 -2.18 27.19 15.70
N GLY A 107 -0.88 27.15 15.97
CA GLY A 107 -0.31 27.12 17.31
C GLY A 107 -0.51 25.77 18.05
N SER A 108 -0.97 24.72 17.37
CA SER A 108 -1.29 23.43 18.00
C SER A 108 -0.74 22.25 17.19
N MET A 109 0.13 21.45 17.81
CA MET A 109 0.62 20.19 17.23
C MET A 109 -0.53 19.20 16.97
N ALA A 110 -1.44 19.05 17.93
CA ALA A 110 -2.55 18.11 17.80
C ALA A 110 -3.45 18.46 16.60
N VAL A 111 -3.75 19.75 16.39
CA VAL A 111 -4.53 20.18 15.23
C VAL A 111 -3.75 19.98 13.93
N ALA A 112 -2.43 20.23 13.95
CA ALA A 112 -1.57 20.04 12.78
C ALA A 112 -1.48 18.57 12.34
N GLU A 113 -1.39 17.64 13.29
CA GLU A 113 -1.44 16.19 13.01
C GLU A 113 -2.77 15.79 12.39
N THR A 114 -3.90 16.23 12.98
CA THR A 114 -5.22 15.99 12.40
C THR A 114 -5.36 16.57 10.99
N ILE A 115 -4.78 17.75 10.73
CA ILE A 115 -4.72 18.33 9.38
C ILE A 115 -3.93 17.40 8.45
N ALA A 116 -2.78 16.88 8.87
CA ALA A 116 -1.99 15.95 8.06
C ALA A 116 -2.73 14.63 7.80
N GLU A 117 -3.36 14.05 8.82
CA GLU A 117 -4.15 12.81 8.74
C GLU A 117 -5.34 12.92 7.77
N VAL A 118 -5.87 14.13 7.53
CA VAL A 118 -6.94 14.37 6.55
C VAL A 118 -6.37 14.79 5.18
N LEU A 119 -5.44 15.76 5.17
CA LEU A 119 -4.96 16.39 3.95
C LEU A 119 -4.08 15.46 3.12
N TRP A 120 -3.22 14.68 3.76
CA TRP A 120 -2.29 13.81 3.05
C TRP A 120 -3.00 12.71 2.25
N PRO A 121 -3.88 11.89 2.85
CA PRO A 121 -4.62 10.87 2.09
C PRO A 121 -5.53 11.50 1.02
N ALA A 122 -6.14 12.65 1.30
CA ALA A 122 -6.98 13.37 0.34
C ALA A 122 -6.18 13.86 -0.89
N LEU A 123 -4.97 14.39 -0.67
CA LEU A 123 -4.09 14.81 -1.76
C LEU A 123 -3.72 13.63 -2.65
N LEU A 124 -3.32 12.51 -2.04
CA LEU A 124 -2.96 11.29 -2.77
C LEU A 124 -4.17 10.68 -3.49
N PHE A 125 -5.36 10.70 -2.88
CA PHE A 125 -6.60 10.29 -3.54
C PHE A 125 -6.87 11.13 -4.79
N CYS A 126 -6.75 12.45 -4.67
CA CYS A 126 -6.93 13.37 -5.81
C CYS A 126 -5.95 13.05 -6.94
N LEU A 127 -4.67 12.82 -6.61
CA LEU A 127 -3.64 12.49 -7.59
C LEU A 127 -3.86 11.11 -8.22
N ALA A 128 -4.16 10.08 -7.43
CA ALA A 128 -4.46 8.74 -7.91
C ALA A 128 -5.67 8.75 -8.85
N LEU A 129 -6.74 9.44 -8.48
CA LEU A 129 -7.93 9.59 -9.32
C LEU A 129 -7.62 10.38 -10.60
N LEU A 130 -6.85 11.46 -10.50
CA LEU A 130 -6.39 12.21 -11.68
C LEU A 130 -5.64 11.30 -12.63
N PHE A 131 -4.60 10.58 -12.18
CA PHE A 131 -3.83 9.71 -13.05
C PHE A 131 -4.64 8.55 -13.61
N THR A 132 -5.63 8.05 -12.87
CA THR A 132 -6.62 7.07 -13.34
C THR A 132 -7.47 7.61 -14.48
N ILE A 133 -8.05 8.81 -14.32
CA ILE A 133 -8.81 9.50 -15.38
C ILE A 133 -7.95 9.71 -16.63
N ARG A 134 -6.70 10.15 -16.44
CA ARG A 134 -5.75 10.36 -17.54
C ARG A 134 -5.38 9.07 -18.26
N ALA A 135 -5.18 7.98 -17.52
CA ALA A 135 -4.89 6.67 -18.08
C ALA A 135 -6.08 6.15 -18.89
N VAL A 136 -7.28 6.20 -18.34
CA VAL A 136 -8.52 5.81 -19.02
C VAL A 136 -8.76 6.67 -20.27
N ARG A 137 -8.60 8.00 -20.18
CA ARG A 137 -8.77 8.90 -21.31
C ARG A 137 -7.80 8.55 -22.44
N SER A 138 -6.54 8.27 -22.10
CA SER A 138 -5.52 7.87 -23.08
C SER A 138 -5.84 6.52 -23.70
N PHE A 139 -6.37 5.57 -22.91
CA PHE A 139 -6.68 4.21 -23.32
C PHE A 139 -7.96 4.07 -24.16
N ALA A 140 -9.04 4.78 -23.79
CA ALA A 140 -10.39 4.59 -24.31
C ALA A 140 -11.06 5.89 -24.82
N GLY A 141 -10.39 7.04 -24.73
CA GLY A 141 -10.90 8.32 -25.19
C GLY A 141 -11.78 9.06 -24.19
N ALA A 142 -12.27 10.24 -24.60
CA ALA A 142 -12.99 11.17 -23.72
C ALA A 142 -14.32 10.62 -23.16
N GLY A 143 -15.00 9.74 -23.91
CA GLY A 143 -16.26 9.11 -23.47
C GLY A 143 -16.12 8.19 -22.26
N ALA A 144 -14.88 7.81 -21.90
CA ALA A 144 -14.57 6.94 -20.77
C ALA A 144 -14.22 7.68 -19.47
N VAL A 145 -14.19 9.01 -19.49
CA VAL A 145 -13.86 9.83 -18.32
C VAL A 145 -14.92 9.72 -17.24
N LEU A 146 -16.22 9.79 -17.59
CA LEU A 146 -17.29 9.65 -16.60
C LEU A 146 -17.24 8.27 -15.90
N PRO A 147 -17.14 7.13 -16.64
CA PRO A 147 -16.88 5.83 -16.02
C PRO A 147 -15.65 5.82 -15.12
N ALA A 148 -14.51 6.36 -15.58
CA ALA A 148 -13.28 6.42 -14.80
C ALA A 148 -13.46 7.14 -13.46
N VAL A 149 -14.18 8.26 -13.48
CA VAL A 149 -14.46 9.05 -12.28
C VAL A 149 -15.31 8.24 -11.31
N VAL A 150 -16.42 7.67 -11.78
CA VAL A 150 -17.38 6.99 -10.90
C VAL A 150 -16.80 5.70 -10.34
N ILE A 151 -16.35 4.76 -11.19
CA ILE A 151 -15.86 3.47 -10.70
C ILE A 151 -14.46 3.59 -10.10
N GLY A 152 -13.64 4.53 -10.58
CA GLY A 152 -12.31 4.78 -10.03
C GLY A 152 -12.36 5.42 -8.66
N ALA A 153 -13.22 6.43 -8.44
CA ALA A 153 -13.40 7.01 -7.11
C ALA A 153 -13.98 6.00 -6.12
N ALA A 154 -14.96 5.19 -6.56
CA ALA A 154 -15.47 4.10 -5.74
C ALA A 154 -14.37 3.09 -5.39
N ALA A 155 -13.60 2.62 -6.38
CA ALA A 155 -12.49 1.70 -6.13
C ALA A 155 -11.49 2.24 -5.12
N LEU A 156 -11.00 3.47 -5.31
CA LEU A 156 -10.03 4.09 -4.40
C LEU A 156 -10.61 4.31 -2.99
N HIS A 157 -11.88 4.68 -2.87
CA HIS A 157 -12.54 4.87 -1.59
C HIS A 157 -12.68 3.56 -0.81
N PHE A 158 -13.19 2.50 -1.46
CA PHE A 158 -13.44 1.22 -0.80
C PHE A 158 -12.20 0.35 -0.61
N ILE A 159 -11.08 0.65 -1.27
CA ILE A 159 -9.77 0.07 -0.96
C ILE A 159 -9.29 0.49 0.45
N GLY A 160 -9.68 1.67 0.93
CA GLY A 160 -9.44 2.11 2.31
C GLY A 160 -8.10 2.82 2.56
N ILE A 161 -7.07 2.64 1.71
CA ILE A 161 -5.73 3.23 1.90
C ILE A 161 -5.68 4.77 1.78
N PHE A 162 -6.77 5.40 1.33
CA PHE A 162 -6.90 6.86 1.23
C PHE A 162 -7.86 7.44 2.27
N SER A 163 -8.30 6.63 3.25
CA SER A 163 -9.14 7.10 4.34
C SER A 163 -8.38 8.10 5.21
N PRO A 164 -9.06 9.08 5.83
CA PRO A 164 -8.45 9.93 6.84
C PRO A 164 -7.80 9.09 7.96
N GLY A 165 -6.55 9.42 8.31
CA GLY A 165 -5.72 8.64 9.23
C GLY A 165 -4.80 7.63 8.54
N ALA A 166 -5.02 7.28 7.27
CA ALA A 166 -4.17 6.35 6.53
C ALA A 166 -2.87 7.04 6.05
N LEU A 167 -1.85 7.04 6.92
CA LEU A 167 -0.55 7.66 6.69
C LEU A 167 0.48 6.69 6.09
N ASP A 168 0.12 5.42 5.97
CA ASP A 168 0.99 4.38 5.45
C ASP A 168 1.34 4.52 3.95
N HIS A 169 2.42 3.88 3.51
CA HIS A 169 3.04 4.07 2.19
C HIS A 169 2.29 3.48 1.01
N HIS A 170 1.31 2.59 1.22
CA HIS A 170 0.55 1.96 0.13
C HIS A 170 -0.16 3.00 -0.77
N ASN A 171 -0.66 4.11 -0.20
CA ASN A 171 -1.34 5.15 -0.97
C ASN A 171 -0.38 5.91 -1.91
N VAL A 172 0.84 6.19 -1.46
CA VAL A 172 1.91 6.82 -2.24
C VAL A 172 2.30 5.91 -3.39
N GLN A 173 2.55 4.64 -3.11
CA GLN A 173 2.96 3.66 -4.10
C GLN A 173 1.91 3.44 -5.19
N LEU A 174 0.63 3.29 -4.81
CA LEU A 174 -0.44 3.15 -5.79
C LEU A 174 -0.53 4.40 -6.68
N THR A 175 -0.43 5.57 -6.06
CA THR A 175 -0.47 6.86 -6.77
C THR A 175 0.67 6.97 -7.78
N LEU A 176 1.91 6.68 -7.37
CA LEU A 176 3.10 6.74 -8.23
C LEU A 176 3.07 5.69 -9.34
N THR A 177 2.59 4.47 -9.05
CA THR A 177 2.49 3.41 -10.05
C THR A 177 1.42 3.74 -11.10
N MET A 178 0.25 4.24 -10.67
CA MET A 178 -0.78 4.76 -11.57
C MET A 178 -0.28 5.97 -12.37
N ALA A 179 0.49 6.86 -11.77
CA ALA A 179 1.11 7.99 -12.45
C ALA A 179 2.06 7.52 -13.55
N SER A 180 2.95 6.55 -13.25
CA SER A 180 3.89 5.98 -14.22
C SER A 180 3.15 5.37 -15.42
N LEU A 181 2.13 4.53 -15.18
CA LEU A 181 1.29 3.97 -16.25
C LEU A 181 0.61 5.06 -17.07
N SER A 182 -0.03 6.02 -16.41
CA SER A 182 -0.75 7.13 -17.06
C SER A 182 0.17 7.96 -17.95
N LEU A 183 1.36 8.30 -17.46
CA LEU A 183 2.39 9.03 -18.19
C LEU A 183 2.93 8.23 -19.37
N LEU A 184 3.13 6.91 -19.22
CA LEU A 184 3.54 6.05 -20.34
C LEU A 184 2.48 5.95 -21.43
N LEU A 185 1.19 5.93 -21.08
CA LEU A 185 0.10 5.96 -22.06
C LEU A 185 0.09 7.27 -22.88
N GLU A 186 0.59 8.37 -22.30
CA GLU A 186 0.69 9.68 -22.93
C GLU A 186 2.05 9.98 -23.58
N ALA A 187 3.07 9.14 -23.34
CA ALA A 187 4.44 9.36 -23.79
C ALA A 187 4.62 9.60 -25.29
N PRO A 188 3.85 8.96 -26.21
CA PRO A 188 3.96 9.24 -27.63
C PRO A 188 3.63 10.69 -28.01
N VAL A 189 2.78 11.36 -27.22
CA VAL A 189 2.32 12.73 -27.51
C VAL A 189 2.93 13.77 -26.57
N ARG A 190 3.53 13.37 -25.45
CA ARG A 190 4.07 14.28 -24.43
C ARG A 190 5.55 14.05 -24.21
N ARG A 191 6.33 15.08 -24.54
CA ARG A 191 7.80 14.99 -24.49
C ARG A 191 8.32 14.46 -23.16
N TRP A 192 7.92 15.04 -22.03
CA TRP A 192 8.49 14.70 -20.72
C TRP A 192 7.83 13.50 -20.03
N ALA A 193 6.77 12.92 -20.61
CA ALA A 193 5.99 11.93 -19.87
C ALA A 193 6.76 10.63 -19.63
N ALA A 194 7.60 10.18 -20.57
CA ALA A 194 8.46 9.02 -20.36
C ALA A 194 9.48 9.23 -19.23
N LEU A 195 10.15 10.39 -19.19
CA LEU A 195 11.07 10.77 -18.11
C LEU A 195 10.38 10.76 -16.75
N LEU A 196 9.21 11.40 -16.67
CA LEU A 196 8.42 11.47 -15.45
C LEU A 196 7.87 10.09 -15.04
N ALA A 197 7.57 9.21 -15.99
CA ALA A 197 7.18 7.83 -15.68
C ALA A 197 8.33 7.04 -15.05
N GLY A 198 9.56 7.22 -15.53
CA GLY A 198 10.78 6.66 -14.94
C GLY A 198 11.02 7.19 -13.53
N LEU A 199 10.82 8.50 -13.33
CA LEU A 199 10.86 9.13 -12.01
C LEU A 199 9.85 8.48 -11.05
N CYS A 200 8.59 8.33 -11.47
CA CYS A 200 7.56 7.70 -10.64
C CYS A 200 7.90 6.24 -10.30
N ALA A 201 8.47 5.49 -11.26
CA ALA A 201 8.92 4.12 -11.05
C ALA A 201 10.08 4.04 -10.04
N ALA A 202 11.01 5.00 -10.07
CA ALA A 202 12.11 5.08 -9.10
C ALA A 202 11.59 5.44 -7.69
N LEU A 203 10.71 6.43 -7.59
CA LEU A 203 10.15 6.85 -6.30
C LEU A 203 9.31 5.74 -5.67
N THR A 204 8.46 5.04 -6.44
CA THR A 204 7.63 3.98 -5.87
C THR A 204 8.48 2.81 -5.37
N LEU A 205 9.54 2.44 -6.09
CA LEU A 205 10.50 1.43 -5.65
C LEU A 205 11.22 1.88 -4.37
N ALA A 206 11.56 3.16 -4.28
CA ALA A 206 12.28 3.68 -3.13
C ALA A 206 11.42 3.90 -1.89
N VAL A 207 10.10 4.03 -2.07
CA VAL A 207 9.12 4.08 -0.98
C VAL A 207 8.94 2.70 -0.35
N GLY A 208 8.86 1.63 -1.15
CA GLY A 208 8.80 0.27 -0.65
C GLY A 208 8.92 -0.82 -1.72
N MET A 209 9.48 -1.96 -1.30
CA MET A 209 9.87 -3.06 -2.20
C MET A 209 8.72 -3.88 -2.76
N GLU A 210 7.52 -3.79 -2.19
CA GLU A 210 6.33 -4.48 -2.69
C GLU A 210 5.92 -4.04 -4.10
N THR A 211 6.36 -2.87 -4.56
CA THR A 211 6.14 -2.40 -5.93
C THR A 211 7.19 -2.86 -6.94
N ALA A 212 8.24 -3.55 -6.49
CA ALA A 212 9.30 -4.04 -7.38
C ALA A 212 8.76 -4.87 -8.57
N PRO A 213 7.76 -5.76 -8.43
CA PRO A 213 7.18 -6.47 -9.57
C PRO A 213 6.55 -5.52 -10.61
N TYR A 214 5.90 -4.44 -10.16
CA TYR A 214 5.26 -3.46 -11.05
C TYR A 214 6.28 -2.59 -11.77
N VAL A 215 7.32 -2.15 -11.05
CA VAL A 215 8.44 -1.39 -11.62
C VAL A 215 9.19 -2.22 -12.66
N ALA A 216 9.48 -3.48 -12.35
CA ALA A 216 10.09 -4.41 -13.29
C ALA A 216 9.20 -4.62 -14.54
N THR A 217 7.89 -4.80 -14.34
CA THR A 217 6.93 -4.95 -15.44
C THR A 217 6.88 -3.72 -16.35
N ILE A 218 6.91 -2.53 -15.76
CA ILE A 218 6.97 -1.27 -16.52
C ILE A 218 8.25 -1.21 -17.35
N GLY A 219 9.41 -1.48 -16.74
CA GLY A 219 10.71 -1.48 -17.43
C GLY A 219 10.77 -2.51 -18.57
N VAL A 220 10.25 -3.71 -18.35
CA VAL A 220 10.14 -4.77 -19.38
C VAL A 220 9.22 -4.32 -20.50
N CYS A 221 8.04 -3.79 -20.20
CA CYS A 221 7.12 -3.30 -21.23
C CYS A 221 7.75 -2.20 -22.08
N VAL A 222 8.40 -1.21 -21.48
CA VAL A 222 9.10 -0.14 -22.20
C VAL A 222 10.21 -0.72 -23.10
N SER A 223 10.98 -1.68 -22.59
CA SER A 223 12.06 -2.34 -23.33
C SER A 223 11.53 -3.14 -24.52
N LEU A 224 10.46 -3.92 -24.33
CA LEU A 224 9.84 -4.73 -25.38
C LEU A 224 9.14 -3.88 -26.45
N LEU A 225 8.47 -2.80 -26.04
CA LEU A 225 7.89 -1.82 -26.97
C LEU A 225 8.99 -1.18 -27.83
N PHE A 226 10.14 -0.86 -27.25
CA PHE A 226 11.32 -0.40 -27.99
C PHE A 226 11.89 -1.44 -28.95
N VAL A 227 11.87 -2.72 -28.58
CA VAL A 227 12.26 -3.81 -29.50
C VAL A 227 11.31 -3.88 -30.70
N ALA A 228 10.00 -3.75 -30.46
CA ALA A 228 8.95 -3.87 -31.47
C ALA A 228 8.88 -2.68 -32.44
N ASP A 229 8.92 -1.44 -31.92
CA ASP A 229 8.84 -0.20 -32.71
C ASP A 229 9.94 0.80 -32.27
N PRO A 230 11.16 0.67 -32.81
CA PRO A 230 12.24 1.58 -32.45
C PRO A 230 11.97 3.03 -32.89
N SER A 231 11.26 3.25 -33.99
CA SER A 231 11.00 4.59 -34.52
C SER A 231 10.14 5.42 -33.56
N GLY A 232 9.10 4.81 -32.98
CA GLY A 232 8.20 5.46 -32.03
C GLY A 232 8.71 5.45 -30.58
N GLU A 233 9.41 4.38 -30.17
CA GLU A 233 9.68 4.12 -28.75
C GLU A 233 11.12 4.39 -28.31
N ARG A 234 12.08 4.60 -29.22
CA ARG A 234 13.50 4.88 -28.86
C ARG A 234 13.62 6.02 -27.86
N ARG A 235 12.93 7.13 -28.12
CA ARG A 235 12.94 8.29 -27.22
C ARG A 235 12.27 7.99 -25.89
N ILE A 236 11.18 7.21 -25.89
CA ILE A 236 10.45 6.83 -24.68
C ILE A 236 11.31 5.94 -23.79
N ALA A 237 11.96 4.92 -24.36
CA ALA A 237 12.87 4.04 -23.63
C ALA A 237 14.06 4.82 -23.05
N LYS A 238 14.66 5.72 -23.84
CA LYS A 238 15.75 6.58 -23.35
C LYS A 238 15.31 7.46 -22.19
N ASP A 239 14.25 8.24 -22.38
CA ASP A 239 13.82 9.22 -21.39
C ASP A 239 13.32 8.51 -20.12
N PHE A 240 12.61 7.38 -20.24
CA PHE A 240 12.23 6.55 -19.09
C PHE A 240 13.44 6.04 -18.32
N GLY A 241 14.43 5.46 -19.01
CA GLY A 241 15.66 4.95 -18.39
C GLY A 241 16.45 6.03 -17.65
N LEU A 242 16.57 7.23 -18.24
CA LEU A 242 17.21 8.39 -17.60
C LEU A 242 16.47 8.86 -16.36
N GLY A 243 15.13 8.90 -16.41
CA GLY A 243 14.30 9.29 -15.27
C GLY A 243 14.42 8.30 -14.12
N PHE A 244 14.41 7.01 -14.44
CA PHE A 244 14.55 5.93 -13.47
C PHE A 244 15.93 5.96 -12.79
N ALA A 245 17.01 5.93 -13.56
CA ALA A 245 18.36 5.94 -13.01
C ALA A 245 18.69 7.24 -12.26
N GLY A 246 18.34 8.40 -12.83
CA GLY A 246 18.66 9.70 -12.24
C GLY A 246 17.96 9.91 -10.90
N VAL A 247 16.69 9.51 -10.78
CA VAL A 247 15.93 9.67 -9.54
C VAL A 247 16.33 8.61 -8.52
N SER A 248 16.61 7.37 -8.93
CA SER A 248 17.18 6.38 -8.02
C SER A 248 18.52 6.83 -7.43
N ALA A 249 19.38 7.48 -8.22
CA ALA A 249 20.62 8.08 -7.72
C ALA A 249 20.36 9.22 -6.74
N LEU A 250 19.44 10.13 -7.06
CA LEU A 250 19.08 11.23 -6.17
C LEU A 250 18.55 10.71 -4.84
N VAL A 251 17.61 9.77 -4.86
CA VAL A 251 17.04 9.18 -3.64
C VAL A 251 18.11 8.46 -2.83
N PHE A 252 18.97 7.67 -3.46
CA PHE A 252 20.08 7.01 -2.75
C PHE A 252 20.95 8.00 -1.99
N LEU A 253 21.35 9.09 -2.66
CA LEU A 253 22.19 10.13 -2.06
C LEU A 253 21.48 10.93 -0.97
N THR A 254 20.16 11.15 -1.08
CA THR A 254 19.42 12.01 -0.16
C THR A 254 18.76 11.26 0.98
N THR A 255 18.47 9.96 0.87
CA THR A 255 17.74 9.21 1.91
C THR A 255 18.54 8.10 2.56
N ILE A 256 19.68 7.68 1.99
CA ILE A 256 20.52 6.60 2.55
C ILE A 256 21.80 7.18 3.14
N ALA A 257 22.04 6.91 4.43
CA ALA A 257 23.20 7.42 5.13
C ALA A 257 24.51 6.92 4.50
N PRO A 258 25.53 7.78 4.30
CA PRO A 258 26.82 7.35 3.75
C PRO A 258 27.49 6.20 4.54
N SER A 259 27.27 6.15 5.86
CA SER A 259 27.80 5.11 6.75
C SER A 259 27.28 3.70 6.44
N VAL A 260 26.13 3.57 5.76
CA VAL A 260 25.50 2.28 5.45
C VAL A 260 25.46 1.96 3.95
N TRP A 261 26.14 2.75 3.09
CA TRP A 261 26.22 2.45 1.65
C TRP A 261 26.86 1.09 1.35
N GLY A 262 27.72 0.58 2.23
CA GLY A 262 28.30 -0.76 2.12
C GLY A 262 27.38 -1.88 2.62
N GLN A 263 26.21 -1.57 3.18
CA GLN A 263 25.31 -2.54 3.80
C GLN A 263 24.09 -2.81 2.91
N PRO A 264 24.05 -3.94 2.20
CA PRO A 264 22.93 -4.28 1.33
C PRO A 264 21.68 -4.65 2.15
N GLN A 265 20.56 -3.97 1.89
CA GLN A 265 19.26 -4.26 2.50
C GLN A 265 18.27 -4.69 1.39
N CYS A 266 17.67 -5.86 1.52
CA CYS A 266 16.80 -6.43 0.49
C CYS A 266 15.32 -6.00 0.65
N ASP A 267 14.93 -5.59 1.84
CA ASP A 267 13.57 -5.20 2.24
C ASP A 267 13.30 -3.69 2.17
N ALA A 268 14.36 -2.89 1.97
CA ALA A 268 14.30 -1.43 1.86
C ALA A 268 15.12 -0.95 0.66
N PHE A 269 14.89 0.28 0.21
CA PHE A 269 15.75 0.91 -0.79
C PHE A 269 17.17 1.07 -0.22
N SER A 270 18.14 0.44 -0.85
CA SER A 270 19.55 0.46 -0.47
C SER A 270 20.44 0.43 -1.70
N THR A 271 21.74 0.22 -1.50
CA THR A 271 22.72 0.05 -2.57
C THR A 271 22.31 -1.02 -3.58
N VAL A 272 21.61 -2.08 -3.15
CA VAL A 272 21.14 -3.16 -4.03
C VAL A 272 20.19 -2.61 -5.10
N GLN A 273 19.10 -1.98 -4.67
CA GLN A 273 18.05 -1.44 -5.52
C GLN A 273 18.57 -0.28 -6.34
N PHE A 274 19.41 0.58 -5.75
CA PHE A 274 20.06 1.67 -6.46
C PHE A 274 20.92 1.16 -7.62
N VAL A 275 21.82 0.20 -7.37
CA VAL A 275 22.71 -0.34 -8.41
C VAL A 275 21.90 -1.00 -9.53
N VAL A 276 20.90 -1.82 -9.18
CA VAL A 276 20.00 -2.43 -10.17
C VAL A 276 19.26 -1.37 -10.98
N ALA A 277 18.69 -0.36 -10.33
CA ALA A 277 17.94 0.69 -10.99
C ALA A 277 18.82 1.58 -11.88
N ALA A 278 20.01 1.95 -11.41
CA ALA A 278 20.98 2.73 -12.15
C ALA A 278 21.48 1.97 -13.38
N LEU A 279 21.85 0.70 -13.24
CA LEU A 279 22.29 -0.15 -14.35
C LEU A 279 21.15 -0.37 -15.36
N ALA A 280 19.95 -0.69 -14.90
CA ALA A 280 18.79 -0.90 -15.77
C ALA A 280 18.42 0.37 -16.52
N GLY A 281 18.32 1.50 -15.82
CA GLY A 281 17.93 2.79 -16.41
C GLY A 281 18.98 3.36 -17.35
N CYS A 282 20.25 3.45 -16.92
CA CYS A 282 21.34 3.92 -17.77
C CYS A 282 21.60 2.96 -18.94
N GLY A 283 21.53 1.65 -18.70
CA GLY A 283 21.68 0.62 -19.72
C GLY A 283 20.60 0.74 -20.79
N LEU A 284 19.32 0.83 -20.41
CA LEU A 284 18.24 1.04 -21.36
C LEU A 284 18.41 2.35 -22.15
N ALA A 285 18.80 3.43 -21.47
CA ALA A 285 19.05 4.71 -22.11
C ALA A 285 20.23 4.66 -23.11
N ALA A 286 21.31 3.95 -22.77
CA ALA A 286 22.45 3.75 -23.65
C ALA A 286 22.08 2.91 -24.87
N VAL A 287 21.40 1.78 -24.68
CA VAL A 287 20.93 0.93 -25.79
C VAL A 287 19.99 1.71 -26.71
N ALA A 288 19.07 2.50 -26.15
CA ALA A 288 18.19 3.36 -26.92
C ALA A 288 18.92 4.55 -27.57
N SER A 289 20.11 4.94 -27.13
CA SER A 289 20.84 6.10 -27.69
C SER A 289 21.88 5.72 -28.74
N LEU A 290 22.45 4.53 -28.67
CA LEU A 290 23.59 4.12 -29.50
C LEU A 290 23.13 3.35 -30.74
N ASP A 291 23.39 3.87 -31.94
CA ASP A 291 23.00 3.22 -33.19
C ASP A 291 23.62 1.83 -33.36
N MET A 292 24.85 1.63 -32.88
CA MET A 292 25.51 0.33 -32.85
C MET A 292 24.72 -0.73 -32.06
N ALA A 293 23.98 -0.31 -31.03
CA ALA A 293 23.19 -1.20 -30.18
C ALA A 293 21.75 -1.40 -30.69
N ASN A 294 21.23 -0.52 -31.56
CA ASN A 294 19.80 -0.52 -31.88
C ASN A 294 19.41 -0.49 -33.37
N SER A 295 20.39 -0.47 -34.28
CA SER A 295 20.13 -0.35 -35.73
C SER A 295 19.35 -1.52 -36.34
N THR A 296 19.37 -2.71 -35.72
CA THR A 296 18.59 -3.88 -36.16
C THR A 296 17.88 -4.53 -34.98
N LEU A 297 16.84 -5.32 -35.27
CA LEU A 297 16.12 -6.10 -34.25
C LEU A 297 17.07 -7.02 -33.47
N GLY A 298 17.95 -7.74 -34.17
CA GLY A 298 18.93 -8.63 -33.54
C GLY A 298 19.88 -7.90 -32.61
N ARG A 299 20.39 -6.71 -32.99
CA ARG A 299 21.24 -5.89 -32.13
C ARG A 299 20.51 -5.41 -30.88
N ARG A 300 19.25 -4.98 -31.00
CA ARG A 300 18.42 -4.60 -29.83
C ARG A 300 18.25 -5.77 -28.86
N LEU A 301 17.91 -6.96 -29.37
CA LEU A 301 17.74 -8.16 -28.56
C LEU A 301 19.03 -8.58 -27.86
N ILE A 302 20.17 -8.56 -28.57
CA ILE A 302 21.48 -8.87 -28.00
C ILE A 302 21.84 -7.84 -26.93
N ALA A 303 21.70 -6.54 -27.20
CA ALA A 303 22.08 -5.49 -26.27
C ALA A 303 21.22 -5.51 -24.99
N LEU A 304 19.91 -5.69 -25.11
CA LEU A 304 19.02 -5.87 -23.95
C LEU A 304 19.26 -7.20 -23.23
N GLY A 305 19.58 -8.27 -23.96
CA GLY A 305 19.96 -9.56 -23.38
C GLY A 305 21.25 -9.48 -22.57
N LEU A 306 22.25 -8.76 -23.06
CA LEU A 306 23.50 -8.49 -22.34
C LEU A 306 23.25 -7.61 -21.11
N LEU A 307 22.37 -6.60 -21.21
CA LEU A 307 21.96 -5.80 -20.05
C LEU A 307 21.27 -6.66 -18.98
N ALA A 308 20.35 -7.54 -19.39
CA ALA A 308 19.69 -8.47 -18.48
C ALA A 308 20.68 -9.43 -17.82
N LEU A 309 21.64 -9.97 -18.59
CA LEU A 309 22.71 -10.81 -18.06
C LEU A 309 23.60 -10.06 -17.07
N ALA A 310 23.94 -8.80 -17.35
CA ALA A 310 24.72 -7.96 -16.45
C ALA A 310 23.97 -7.69 -15.14
N LEU A 311 22.67 -7.38 -15.20
CA LEU A 311 21.82 -7.21 -14.02
C LEU A 311 21.74 -8.50 -13.19
N ALA A 312 21.54 -9.65 -13.84
CA ALA A 312 21.51 -10.95 -13.17
C ALA A 312 22.86 -11.28 -12.53
N ALA A 313 23.97 -11.04 -13.22
CA ALA A 313 25.31 -11.26 -12.69
C ALA A 313 25.59 -10.36 -11.48
N VAL A 314 25.20 -9.08 -11.53
CA VAL A 314 25.32 -8.15 -10.41
C VAL A 314 24.54 -8.66 -9.19
N LEU A 315 23.29 -9.08 -9.36
CA LEU A 315 22.50 -9.62 -8.26
C LEU A 315 23.09 -10.91 -7.70
N VAL A 316 23.47 -11.86 -8.54
CA VAL A 316 24.01 -13.16 -8.11
C VAL A 316 25.38 -13.03 -7.46
N VAL A 317 26.26 -12.18 -7.99
CA VAL A 317 27.65 -12.07 -7.53
C VAL A 317 27.80 -11.08 -6.37
N LEU A 318 27.13 -9.93 -6.43
CA LEU A 318 27.31 -8.87 -5.43
C LEU A 318 26.25 -8.91 -4.32
N PHE A 319 25.04 -9.39 -4.63
CA PHE A 319 23.92 -9.37 -3.69
C PHE A 319 23.14 -10.71 -3.60
N PRO A 320 23.82 -11.88 -3.52
CA PRO A 320 23.16 -13.19 -3.54
C PRO A 320 22.13 -13.36 -2.42
N GLN A 321 22.32 -12.70 -1.28
CA GLN A 321 21.39 -12.70 -0.16
C GLN A 321 19.99 -12.17 -0.51
N CYS A 322 19.87 -11.30 -1.51
CA CYS A 322 18.57 -10.76 -1.95
C CYS A 322 17.84 -11.69 -2.95
N LEU A 323 18.41 -12.85 -3.28
CA LEU A 323 17.73 -13.91 -4.03
C LEU A 323 16.95 -14.88 -3.14
N ALA A 324 17.18 -14.83 -1.82
CA ALA A 324 16.41 -15.60 -0.86
C ALA A 324 14.96 -15.11 -0.82
N ALA A 325 14.03 -15.99 -0.42
CA ALA A 325 12.64 -15.60 -0.24
C ALA A 325 12.51 -14.45 0.78
N PRO A 326 11.55 -13.51 0.58
CA PRO A 326 11.22 -12.53 1.60
C PRO A 326 11.01 -13.22 2.96
N TYR A 327 11.64 -12.70 4.01
CA TYR A 327 11.59 -13.27 5.36
C TYR A 327 12.23 -14.67 5.53
N ALA A 328 13.06 -15.14 4.61
CA ALA A 328 13.74 -16.43 4.76
C ALA A 328 14.50 -16.56 6.09
N SER A 329 15.14 -15.47 6.53
CA SER A 329 15.87 -15.36 7.79
C SER A 329 15.01 -15.11 9.03
N LEU A 330 13.69 -14.91 8.87
CA LEU A 330 12.80 -14.67 10.00
C LEU A 330 12.66 -15.94 10.85
N ASP A 331 12.67 -15.75 12.17
CA ASP A 331 12.53 -16.84 13.14
C ASP A 331 11.25 -17.66 12.87
N PRO A 332 11.31 -19.02 12.91
CA PRO A 332 10.15 -19.87 12.65
C PRO A 332 8.94 -19.57 13.55
N ARG A 333 9.16 -19.18 14.81
CA ARG A 333 8.07 -18.81 15.73
C ARG A 333 7.35 -17.56 15.21
N LEU A 334 8.07 -16.56 14.71
CA LEU A 334 7.49 -15.36 14.13
C LEU A 334 6.76 -15.65 12.81
N LYS A 335 7.27 -16.58 11.99
CA LYS A 335 6.56 -17.02 10.78
C LYS A 335 5.21 -17.65 11.13
N GLN A 336 5.17 -18.49 12.15
CA GLN A 336 3.97 -19.22 12.56
C GLN A 336 2.97 -18.35 13.32
N MET A 337 3.43 -17.61 14.32
CA MET A 337 2.58 -16.89 15.28
C MET A 337 2.23 -15.47 14.85
N TRP A 338 2.98 -14.88 13.91
CA TRP A 338 2.75 -13.51 13.44
C TRP A 338 2.55 -13.44 11.91
N LEU A 339 3.58 -13.68 11.10
CA LEU A 339 3.51 -13.49 9.64
C LEU A 339 2.39 -14.30 8.99
N GLY A 340 2.21 -15.55 9.41
CA GLY A 340 1.14 -16.43 8.94
C GLY A 340 -0.27 -15.97 9.30
N HIS A 341 -0.45 -14.95 10.13
CA HIS A 341 -1.73 -14.40 10.56
C HIS A 341 -1.94 -12.94 10.15
N ILE A 342 -0.99 -12.33 9.42
CA ILE A 342 -1.19 -11.01 8.81
C ILE A 342 -2.21 -11.17 7.68
N GLU A 343 -3.40 -10.59 7.83
CA GLU A 343 -4.52 -10.75 6.89
C GLU A 343 -4.13 -10.37 5.45
N GLU A 344 -3.30 -9.34 5.31
CA GLU A 344 -2.87 -8.78 4.03
C GLU A 344 -1.80 -9.61 3.29
N ALA A 345 -1.05 -10.44 4.02
CA ALA A 345 0.00 -11.29 3.47
C ALA A 345 -0.52 -12.69 3.08
N GLN A 346 -1.82 -12.95 3.21
CA GLN A 346 -2.40 -14.26 2.90
C GLN A 346 -2.45 -14.51 1.39
N SER A 347 -2.17 -15.74 0.99
CA SER A 347 -2.34 -16.18 -0.40
C SER A 347 -3.79 -16.51 -0.71
N ILE A 348 -4.16 -16.43 -1.98
CA ILE A 348 -5.53 -16.77 -2.43
C ILE A 348 -5.90 -18.22 -2.05
N PHE A 349 -4.93 -19.13 -2.05
CA PHE A 349 -5.16 -20.54 -1.71
C PHE A 349 -5.67 -20.71 -0.29
N ARG A 350 -5.15 -19.92 0.66
CA ARG A 350 -5.63 -19.93 2.03
C ARG A 350 -6.96 -19.22 2.17
N LEU A 351 -7.10 -18.06 1.52
CA LEU A 351 -8.32 -17.26 1.60
C LEU A 351 -9.56 -17.97 1.05
N VAL A 352 -9.43 -18.83 0.04
CA VAL A 352 -10.57 -19.59 -0.50
C VAL A 352 -11.23 -20.46 0.59
N PHE A 353 -10.47 -20.95 1.56
CA PHE A 353 -10.99 -21.76 2.67
C PHE A 353 -11.32 -20.91 3.90
N ASP A 354 -10.45 -19.96 4.25
CA ASP A 354 -10.57 -19.20 5.50
C ASP A 354 -11.58 -18.03 5.37
N ASN A 355 -11.66 -17.38 4.20
CA ASN A 355 -12.52 -16.22 3.95
C ASN A 355 -12.90 -16.07 2.46
N PRO A 356 -13.84 -16.89 1.94
CA PRO A 356 -14.24 -16.85 0.54
C PRO A 356 -14.89 -15.52 0.13
N ALA A 357 -15.51 -14.80 1.07
CA ALA A 357 -16.08 -13.48 0.82
C ALA A 357 -15.00 -12.47 0.44
N MET A 358 -13.86 -12.48 1.15
CA MET A 358 -12.71 -11.64 0.81
C MET A 358 -12.13 -11.99 -0.57
N VAL A 359 -12.13 -13.27 -0.97
CA VAL A 359 -11.69 -13.65 -2.33
C VAL A 359 -12.57 -12.98 -3.39
N VAL A 360 -13.90 -13.02 -3.23
CA VAL A 360 -14.80 -12.36 -4.18
C VAL A 360 -14.57 -10.84 -4.18
N ALA A 361 -14.47 -10.23 -2.99
CA ALA A 361 -14.27 -8.80 -2.83
C ALA A 361 -12.97 -8.27 -3.45
N ARG A 362 -11.89 -9.07 -3.44
CA ARG A 362 -10.55 -8.66 -3.89
C ARG A 362 -10.21 -9.09 -5.32
N PHE A 363 -10.81 -10.16 -5.84
CA PHE A 363 -10.39 -10.76 -7.12
C PHE A 363 -11.43 -10.69 -8.25
N ALA A 364 -12.73 -10.50 -7.95
CA ALA A 364 -13.76 -10.51 -8.99
C ALA A 364 -13.59 -9.37 -10.01
N THR A 365 -13.43 -8.12 -9.55
CA THR A 365 -13.26 -6.96 -10.43
C THR A 365 -12.00 -7.06 -11.32
N PRO A 366 -10.81 -7.37 -10.79
CA PRO A 366 -9.63 -7.62 -11.60
C PRO A 366 -9.80 -8.76 -12.62
N LEU A 367 -10.43 -9.86 -12.22
CA LEU A 367 -10.66 -11.00 -13.11
C LEU A 367 -11.54 -10.62 -14.31
N VAL A 368 -12.62 -9.87 -14.08
CA VAL A 368 -13.46 -9.35 -15.17
C VAL A 368 -12.64 -8.49 -16.13
N ALA A 369 -11.81 -7.59 -15.60
CA ALA A 369 -10.94 -6.74 -16.40
C ALA A 369 -9.94 -7.56 -17.25
N ILE A 370 -9.36 -8.62 -16.69
CA ILE A 370 -8.47 -9.54 -17.41
C ILE A 370 -9.21 -10.24 -18.55
N VAL A 371 -10.42 -10.76 -18.30
CA VAL A 371 -11.25 -11.39 -19.33
C VAL A 371 -11.57 -10.41 -20.45
N LEU A 372 -11.90 -9.16 -20.13
CA LEU A 372 -12.16 -8.13 -21.14
C LEU A 372 -10.92 -7.82 -21.99
N MET A 373 -9.74 -7.79 -21.39
CA MET A 373 -8.48 -7.64 -22.13
C MET A 373 -8.19 -8.84 -23.02
N ALA A 374 -8.40 -10.06 -22.54
CA ALA A 374 -8.23 -11.28 -23.32
C ALA A 374 -9.17 -11.32 -24.54
N LEU A 375 -10.45 -10.99 -24.35
CA LEU A 375 -11.44 -10.87 -25.42
C LEU A 375 -11.05 -9.78 -26.44
N ARG A 376 -10.45 -8.67 -25.97
CA ARG A 376 -9.97 -7.61 -26.87
C ARG A 376 -8.84 -8.13 -27.76
N PHE A 377 -7.89 -8.87 -27.21
CA PHE A 377 -6.78 -9.47 -27.97
C PHE A 377 -7.26 -10.55 -28.95
N SER A 378 -8.23 -11.39 -28.58
CA SER A 378 -8.76 -12.43 -29.47
C SER A 378 -9.47 -11.90 -30.71
N HIS A 379 -9.96 -10.65 -30.66
CA HIS A 379 -10.55 -9.95 -31.80
C HIS A 379 -9.55 -9.12 -32.60
N GLY A 380 -8.25 -9.36 -32.44
CA GLY A 380 -7.17 -8.70 -33.21
C GLY A 380 -6.84 -7.28 -32.74
N GLY A 381 -7.34 -6.85 -31.58
CA GLY A 381 -7.02 -5.54 -31.02
C GLY A 381 -5.66 -5.54 -30.34
N TRP A 382 -4.61 -5.13 -31.04
CA TRP A 382 -3.29 -4.90 -30.44
C TRP A 382 -2.85 -3.46 -30.63
N ARG A 383 -2.95 -2.65 -29.56
CA ARG A 383 -2.30 -1.34 -29.47
C ARG A 383 -1.20 -1.38 -28.42
N ARG A 384 -0.20 -0.50 -28.55
CA ARG A 384 0.81 -0.21 -27.52
C ARG A 384 0.22 -0.09 -26.10
N GLN A 385 -0.90 0.63 -26.00
CA GLN A 385 -1.60 0.88 -24.74
C GLN A 385 -2.17 -0.40 -24.12
N ASP A 386 -2.62 -1.33 -24.96
CA ASP A 386 -3.21 -2.59 -24.53
C ASP A 386 -2.14 -3.47 -23.86
N SER A 387 -0.89 -3.45 -24.36
CA SER A 387 0.25 -4.15 -23.73
C SER A 387 0.58 -3.63 -22.33
N LEU A 388 0.66 -2.30 -22.15
CA LEU A 388 0.98 -1.69 -20.85
C LEU A 388 -0.08 -2.02 -19.79
N VAL A 389 -1.35 -1.85 -20.13
CA VAL A 389 -2.47 -2.09 -19.20
C VAL A 389 -2.62 -3.58 -18.90
N ALA A 390 -2.56 -4.45 -19.91
CA ALA A 390 -2.70 -5.89 -19.70
C ALA A 390 -1.56 -6.47 -18.85
N ALA A 391 -0.31 -6.07 -19.11
CA ALA A 391 0.84 -6.58 -18.36
C ALA A 391 0.78 -6.19 -16.89
N LEU A 392 0.52 -4.92 -16.57
CA LEU A 392 0.41 -4.46 -15.19
C LEU A 392 -0.78 -5.07 -14.47
N LEU A 393 -1.94 -5.16 -15.12
CA LEU A 393 -3.12 -5.81 -14.54
C LEU A 393 -2.85 -7.29 -14.25
N ALA A 394 -2.23 -8.02 -15.18
CA ALA A 394 -1.91 -9.42 -15.00
C ALA A 394 -0.89 -9.64 -13.87
N VAL A 395 0.19 -8.86 -13.83
CA VAL A 395 1.20 -8.96 -12.77
C VAL A 395 0.62 -8.56 -11.42
N ALA A 396 -0.20 -7.50 -11.34
CA ALA A 396 -0.90 -7.14 -10.11
C ALA A 396 -1.84 -8.25 -9.63
N PHE A 397 -2.53 -8.93 -10.55
CA PHE A 397 -3.37 -10.07 -10.20
C PHE A 397 -2.54 -11.27 -9.69
N LEU A 398 -1.41 -11.58 -10.33
CA LEU A 398 -0.52 -12.66 -9.90
C LEU A 398 0.12 -12.37 -8.54
N VAL A 399 0.58 -11.13 -8.33
CA VAL A 399 1.06 -10.68 -7.01
C VAL A 399 -0.07 -10.77 -5.99
N SER A 400 -1.30 -10.37 -6.33
CA SER A 400 -2.45 -10.50 -5.42
C SER A 400 -2.78 -11.95 -5.08
N ALA A 401 -2.57 -12.88 -6.00
CA ALA A 401 -2.79 -14.30 -5.75
C ALA A 401 -1.73 -14.87 -4.79
N TRP A 402 -0.51 -14.33 -4.83
CA TRP A 402 0.56 -14.65 -3.89
C TRP A 402 0.31 -14.02 -2.50
N GLU A 403 0.01 -12.73 -2.45
CA GLU A 403 -0.32 -11.95 -1.24
C GLU A 403 -1.48 -10.99 -1.54
N VAL A 404 -2.60 -11.13 -0.81
CA VAL A 404 -3.85 -10.41 -1.12
C VAL A 404 -3.72 -8.89 -1.13
N ARG A 405 -2.75 -8.31 -0.42
CA ARG A 405 -2.43 -6.86 -0.51
C ARG A 405 -2.18 -6.36 -1.93
N GLY A 406 -1.66 -7.22 -2.82
CA GLY A 406 -1.50 -6.89 -4.25
C GLY A 406 -2.83 -6.54 -4.95
N SER A 407 -3.97 -6.92 -4.38
CA SER A 407 -5.31 -6.62 -4.92
C SER A 407 -5.59 -5.13 -5.01
N THR A 408 -4.99 -4.33 -4.13
CA THR A 408 -5.04 -2.85 -4.17
C THR A 408 -4.64 -2.31 -5.54
N PHE A 409 -3.57 -2.86 -6.12
CA PHE A 409 -3.08 -2.45 -7.45
C PHE A 409 -3.93 -3.06 -8.56
N SER A 410 -4.32 -4.33 -8.47
CA SER A 410 -5.07 -4.99 -9.53
C SER A 410 -6.47 -4.40 -9.69
N ILE A 411 -7.14 -4.02 -8.60
CA ILE A 411 -8.44 -3.31 -8.61
C ILE A 411 -8.29 -1.94 -9.27
N ALA A 412 -7.25 -1.17 -8.92
CA ALA A 412 -7.01 0.14 -9.51
C ALA A 412 -6.72 0.05 -11.03
N PHE A 413 -5.89 -0.90 -11.47
CA PHE A 413 -5.63 -1.12 -12.89
C PHE A 413 -6.85 -1.61 -13.66
N ALA A 414 -7.72 -2.42 -13.01
CA ALA A 414 -8.95 -2.93 -13.61
C ALA A 414 -9.91 -1.81 -14.05
N VAL A 415 -9.89 -0.65 -13.38
CA VAL A 415 -10.69 0.53 -13.74
C VAL A 415 -10.50 0.92 -15.21
N ILE A 416 -9.31 0.71 -15.78
CA ILE A 416 -8.98 1.12 -17.15
C ILE A 416 -9.82 0.37 -18.21
N PRO A 417 -9.71 -0.96 -18.34
CA PRO A 417 -10.53 -1.71 -19.29
C PRO A 417 -12.02 -1.71 -18.95
N LEU A 418 -12.39 -1.66 -17.66
CA LEU A 418 -13.79 -1.59 -17.23
C LEU A 418 -14.46 -0.29 -17.69
N SER A 419 -13.77 0.84 -17.55
CA SER A 419 -14.27 2.13 -18.05
C SER A 419 -14.48 2.11 -19.56
N ALA A 420 -13.55 1.49 -20.31
CA ALA A 420 -13.68 1.32 -21.74
C ALA A 420 -14.90 0.45 -22.12
N TRP A 421 -15.17 -0.60 -21.34
CA TRP A 421 -16.30 -1.50 -21.53
C TRP A 421 -17.65 -0.81 -21.27
N ILE A 422 -17.74 -0.04 -20.19
CA ILE A 422 -18.92 0.79 -19.89
C ILE A 422 -19.17 1.78 -21.03
N THR A 423 -18.15 2.51 -21.47
CA THR A 423 -18.28 3.49 -22.57
C THR A 423 -18.76 2.85 -23.86
N LYS A 424 -18.26 1.66 -24.21
CA LYS A 424 -18.71 0.93 -25.41
C LYS A 424 -20.20 0.66 -25.38
N TRP A 425 -20.74 0.22 -24.23
CA TRP A 425 -22.18 -0.05 -24.10
C TRP A 425 -23.01 1.23 -23.98
N ARG A 426 -22.48 2.26 -23.33
CA ARG A 426 -23.12 3.57 -23.26
C ARG A 426 -23.30 4.19 -24.64
N GLN A 427 -22.24 4.22 -25.45
CA GLN A 427 -22.31 4.72 -26.83
C GLN A 427 -23.32 3.93 -27.66
N ARG A 428 -23.34 2.59 -27.54
CA ARG A 428 -24.33 1.75 -28.22
C ARG A 428 -25.75 2.04 -27.79
N ALA A 429 -26.00 2.27 -26.49
CA ALA A 429 -27.31 2.62 -25.98
C ALA A 429 -27.77 4.02 -26.44
N GLU A 430 -26.84 4.97 -26.57
CA GLU A 430 -27.11 6.31 -27.11
C GLU A 430 -27.40 6.28 -28.62
N THR A 431 -26.64 5.51 -29.41
CA THR A 431 -26.82 5.47 -30.88
C THR A 431 -27.92 4.51 -31.35
N ASN A 432 -28.17 3.43 -30.60
CA ASN A 432 -29.16 2.41 -30.94
C ASN A 432 -29.87 1.92 -29.65
N PRO A 433 -30.82 2.73 -29.13
CA PRO A 433 -31.50 2.43 -27.88
C PRO A 433 -32.41 1.21 -28.03
N SER A 434 -32.15 0.17 -27.23
CA SER A 434 -32.96 -1.04 -27.11
C SER A 434 -32.93 -1.54 -25.68
N ARG A 435 -33.93 -2.31 -25.26
CA ARG A 435 -33.92 -2.96 -23.93
C ARG A 435 -32.62 -3.75 -23.69
N GLY A 436 -32.12 -4.43 -24.73
CA GLY A 436 -30.89 -5.20 -24.66
C GLY A 436 -29.60 -4.36 -24.57
N SER A 437 -29.53 -3.18 -25.19
CA SER A 437 -28.37 -2.30 -25.06
C SER A 437 -28.36 -1.57 -23.71
N MET A 438 -29.53 -1.16 -23.21
CA MET A 438 -29.69 -0.57 -21.88
C MET A 438 -29.36 -1.57 -20.76
N LEU A 439 -29.86 -2.81 -20.84
CA LEU A 439 -29.57 -3.84 -19.84
C LEU A 439 -28.07 -4.15 -19.78
N ARG A 440 -27.41 -4.33 -20.93
CA ARG A 440 -25.96 -4.58 -20.97
C ARG A 440 -25.14 -3.39 -20.45
N MET A 441 -25.57 -2.16 -20.70
CA MET A 441 -24.95 -0.98 -20.10
C MET A 441 -25.10 -0.99 -18.58
N ALA A 442 -26.30 -1.26 -18.05
CA ALA A 442 -26.54 -1.34 -16.61
C ALA A 442 -25.72 -2.46 -15.96
N THR A 443 -25.67 -3.65 -16.58
CA THR A 443 -24.82 -4.77 -16.15
C THR A 443 -23.34 -4.40 -16.17
N ALA A 444 -22.87 -3.69 -17.19
CA ALA A 444 -21.48 -3.25 -17.27
C ALA A 444 -21.13 -2.30 -16.12
N TRP A 445 -22.02 -1.38 -15.77
CA TRP A 445 -21.84 -0.53 -14.59
C TRP A 445 -21.79 -1.34 -13.29
N LEU A 446 -22.78 -2.19 -13.04
CA LEU A 446 -22.88 -2.98 -11.81
C LEU A 446 -21.66 -3.88 -11.58
N ILE A 447 -21.23 -4.61 -12.61
CA ILE A 447 -20.09 -5.53 -12.52
C ILE A 447 -18.75 -4.79 -12.32
N SER A 448 -18.65 -3.56 -12.83
CA SER A 448 -17.39 -2.80 -12.80
C SER A 448 -17.14 -2.08 -11.47
N VAL A 449 -18.14 -1.98 -10.59
CA VAL A 449 -18.00 -1.33 -9.28
C VAL A 449 -17.57 -2.38 -8.26
N ASN A 450 -16.32 -2.29 -7.78
CA ASN A 450 -15.75 -3.27 -6.84
C ASN A 450 -16.60 -3.47 -5.56
N ALA A 451 -17.19 -2.39 -5.06
CA ALA A 451 -18.04 -2.42 -3.87
C ALA A 451 -19.30 -3.29 -4.03
N VAL A 452 -19.80 -3.48 -5.26
CA VAL A 452 -20.93 -4.38 -5.53
C VAL A 452 -20.53 -5.82 -5.22
N TRP A 453 -19.32 -6.24 -5.60
CA TRP A 453 -18.79 -7.56 -5.27
C TRP A 453 -18.56 -7.74 -3.77
N SER A 454 -18.01 -6.71 -3.12
CA SER A 454 -17.78 -6.73 -1.67
C SER A 454 -19.09 -6.85 -0.90
N GLY A 455 -20.10 -6.03 -1.23
CA GLY A 455 -21.41 -6.09 -0.59
C GLY A 455 -22.18 -7.36 -0.88
N ALA A 456 -22.09 -7.90 -2.11
CA ALA A 456 -22.73 -9.16 -2.46
C ALA A 456 -22.08 -10.35 -1.73
N ALA A 457 -20.76 -10.35 -1.57
CA ALA A 457 -20.02 -11.38 -0.85
C ALA A 457 -20.39 -11.39 0.64
N GLU A 458 -20.45 -10.21 1.27
CA GLU A 458 -20.87 -10.06 2.66
C GLU A 458 -22.31 -10.52 2.87
N ALA A 459 -23.24 -10.07 2.00
CA ALA A 459 -24.64 -10.47 2.08
C ALA A 459 -24.81 -11.99 1.92
N ALA A 460 -24.05 -12.62 1.01
CA ALA A 460 -24.05 -14.07 0.87
C ALA A 460 -23.51 -14.77 2.12
N SER A 461 -22.38 -14.31 2.67
CA SER A 461 -21.79 -14.86 3.89
C SER A 461 -22.77 -14.82 5.06
N SER A 462 -23.40 -13.66 5.28
CA SER A 462 -24.38 -13.47 6.36
C SER A 462 -25.63 -14.33 6.21
N ALA A 463 -26.02 -14.70 4.99
CA ALA A 463 -27.16 -15.58 4.73
C ALA A 463 -26.86 -17.05 5.03
N PHE A 464 -25.58 -17.46 4.98
CA PHE A 464 -25.16 -18.84 5.27
C PHE A 464 -24.72 -19.04 6.73
N GLU A 465 -24.33 -17.98 7.44
CA GLU A 465 -24.07 -18.03 8.89
C GLU A 465 -25.37 -18.06 9.70
N THR A 466 -25.81 -19.25 10.08
CA THR A 466 -27.06 -19.48 10.84
C THR A 466 -26.95 -19.25 12.36
N ASN A 467 -25.78 -18.82 12.86
CA ASN A 467 -25.54 -18.60 14.29
C ASN A 467 -24.90 -17.22 14.54
N ALA A 468 -25.65 -16.14 14.31
CA ALA A 468 -25.27 -14.83 14.81
C ALA A 468 -25.53 -14.78 16.33
N ALA A 469 -24.54 -15.16 17.13
CA ALA A 469 -24.53 -14.79 18.54
C ALA A 469 -24.64 -13.26 18.61
N ALA A 470 -25.60 -12.77 19.40
CA ALA A 470 -25.85 -11.35 19.59
C ALA A 470 -24.54 -10.63 19.98
N LYS A 471 -24.09 -9.69 19.14
CA LYS A 471 -22.93 -8.85 19.41
C LYS A 471 -23.28 -7.80 20.48
N ASP A 472 -23.22 -8.20 21.75
CA ASP A 472 -22.86 -7.27 22.83
C ASP A 472 -21.32 -7.19 22.93
N ALA A 473 -20.66 -6.91 21.79
CA ALA A 473 -19.25 -6.56 21.78
C ALA A 473 -19.15 -5.07 22.12
N SER A 474 -18.32 -4.71 23.11
CA SER A 474 -17.99 -3.30 23.36
C SER A 474 -17.57 -2.63 22.04
N ALA A 475 -17.92 -1.35 21.84
CA ALA A 475 -17.68 -0.63 20.60
C ALA A 475 -16.22 -0.72 20.09
N ASP A 476 -15.25 -0.91 21.01
CA ASP A 476 -13.83 -1.10 20.71
C ASP A 476 -13.27 -2.39 21.33
N ALA A 477 -13.94 -3.53 21.12
CA ALA A 477 -13.51 -4.80 21.72
C ALA A 477 -12.06 -5.20 21.37
N ALA A 478 -11.52 -4.71 20.24
CA ALA A 478 -10.17 -5.01 19.77
C ALA A 478 -9.08 -4.02 20.24
N CYS A 479 -9.45 -2.97 20.98
CA CYS A 479 -8.56 -1.94 21.52
C CYS A 479 -7.81 -1.13 20.45
N HIS A 480 -8.51 -0.75 19.39
CA HIS A 480 -7.99 0.09 18.32
C HIS A 480 -8.25 1.58 18.56
N GLY A 481 -9.28 1.90 19.36
CA GLY A 481 -9.68 3.26 19.66
C GLY A 481 -8.64 4.01 20.50
N LYS A 482 -8.33 5.25 20.12
CA LYS A 482 -7.43 6.16 20.86
C LYS A 482 -7.85 6.35 22.32
N ALA A 483 -9.17 6.38 22.57
CA ALA A 483 -9.73 6.54 23.91
C ALA A 483 -9.36 5.38 24.85
N SER A 484 -9.19 4.16 24.34
CA SER A 484 -8.81 2.97 25.12
C SER A 484 -7.43 3.10 25.75
N PHE A 485 -6.56 3.96 25.19
CA PHE A 485 -5.21 4.21 25.70
C PHE A 485 -5.14 5.42 26.65
N ALA A 486 -6.24 6.14 26.90
CA ALA A 486 -6.22 7.37 27.69
C ALA A 486 -5.77 7.14 29.15
N ALA A 487 -6.19 6.03 29.77
CA ALA A 487 -5.77 5.67 31.12
C ALA A 487 -4.27 5.37 31.17
N LEU A 488 -3.76 4.61 30.20
CA LEU A 488 -2.34 4.33 30.06
C LEU A 488 -1.53 5.62 29.87
N GLY A 489 -1.97 6.52 28.98
CA GLY A 489 -1.29 7.79 28.69
C GLY A 489 -1.19 8.77 29.87
N ARG A 490 -1.98 8.59 30.93
CA ARG A 490 -1.87 9.38 32.18
C ARG A 490 -0.84 8.81 33.16
N MET A 491 -0.36 7.59 32.95
CA MET A 491 0.60 6.94 33.85
C MET A 491 2.02 7.41 33.56
N PRO A 492 2.92 7.39 34.57
CA PRO A 492 4.34 7.66 34.34
C PRO A 492 4.93 6.72 33.29
N ALA A 493 5.73 7.27 32.38
CA ALA A 493 6.35 6.50 31.31
C ALA A 493 7.18 5.33 31.86
N THR A 494 6.97 4.16 31.27
CA THR A 494 7.64 2.90 31.60
C THR A 494 7.59 1.97 30.40
N THR A 495 8.22 0.80 30.51
CA THR A 495 8.10 -0.28 29.54
C THR A 495 6.81 -1.06 29.79
N VAL A 496 6.04 -1.23 28.72
CA VAL A 496 4.76 -1.95 28.73
C VAL A 496 4.94 -3.30 28.02
N LEU A 497 4.66 -4.39 28.72
CA LEU A 497 4.54 -5.72 28.13
C LEU A 497 3.14 -5.86 27.51
N ALA A 498 3.08 -5.98 26.20
CA ALA A 498 1.85 -6.10 25.43
C ALA A 498 2.08 -6.97 24.18
N ILE A 499 0.98 -7.49 23.61
CA ILE A 499 0.99 -8.13 22.30
C ILE A 499 1.43 -7.14 21.20
N SER A 500 1.89 -7.66 20.05
CA SER A 500 2.50 -6.82 19.01
C SER A 500 1.51 -5.82 18.40
N ASN A 501 0.24 -6.18 18.22
CA ASN A 501 -0.81 -5.31 17.68
C ASN A 501 -1.09 -4.06 18.53
N LEU A 502 -0.65 -4.03 19.79
CA LEU A 502 -0.78 -2.86 20.67
C LEU A 502 0.48 -1.97 20.66
N GLY A 503 1.55 -2.39 19.99
CA GLY A 503 2.83 -1.68 20.02
C GLY A 503 2.74 -0.26 19.48
N SER A 504 2.33 -0.11 18.22
CA SER A 504 2.21 1.20 17.57
C SER A 504 1.19 2.13 18.23
N PRO A 505 -0.04 1.69 18.62
CA PRO A 505 -0.95 2.58 19.34
C PRO A 505 -0.45 2.99 20.73
N ILE A 506 0.27 2.13 21.48
CA ILE A 506 0.90 2.55 22.74
C ILE A 506 1.89 3.68 22.47
N LEU A 507 2.73 3.57 21.44
CA LEU A 507 3.72 4.59 21.11
C LEU A 507 3.07 5.90 20.62
N ALA A 508 2.02 5.79 19.80
CA ALA A 508 1.33 6.92 19.21
C ALA A 508 0.47 7.69 20.22
N PHE A 509 -0.12 7.02 21.20
CA PHE A 509 -1.08 7.65 22.12
C PHE A 509 -0.54 7.92 23.52
N THR A 510 0.68 7.47 23.83
CA THR A 510 1.25 7.58 25.18
C THR A 510 2.75 7.89 25.16
N GLY A 511 3.33 8.16 26.33
CA GLY A 511 4.79 8.33 26.51
C GLY A 511 5.55 7.02 26.78
N HIS A 512 4.88 5.86 26.72
CA HIS A 512 5.49 4.56 27.06
C HIS A 512 6.39 4.00 25.95
N ARG A 513 7.16 2.98 26.30
CA ARG A 513 7.86 2.11 25.34
C ARG A 513 7.31 0.69 25.42
N VAL A 514 7.51 -0.09 24.35
CA VAL A 514 7.05 -1.48 24.24
C VAL A 514 8.17 -2.36 23.67
N PHE A 515 8.06 -3.67 23.83
CA PHE A 515 8.99 -4.60 23.19
C PHE A 515 8.55 -4.98 21.77
N ALA A 516 7.26 -5.24 21.57
CA ALA A 516 6.74 -5.83 20.35
C ALA A 516 5.98 -4.82 19.47
N GLY A 517 5.96 -5.12 18.18
CA GLY A 517 5.19 -4.46 17.15
C GLY A 517 5.27 -5.28 15.86
N PRO A 518 4.29 -5.20 14.95
CA PRO A 518 4.17 -6.09 13.80
C PRO A 518 5.17 -5.72 12.70
N TYR A 519 6.47 -5.77 13.01
CA TYR A 519 7.56 -5.36 12.14
C TYR A 519 8.63 -6.44 12.07
N HIS A 520 8.97 -6.88 10.86
CA HIS A 520 9.88 -8.01 10.62
C HIS A 520 11.33 -7.73 11.04
N ARG A 521 11.68 -6.45 11.25
CA ARG A 521 12.98 -6.04 11.80
C ARG A 521 13.03 -6.08 13.33
N ASN A 522 11.88 -6.03 14.01
CA ASN A 522 11.81 -6.12 15.47
C ASN A 522 11.79 -7.58 15.96
N VAL A 523 12.76 -8.38 15.50
CA VAL A 523 12.79 -9.83 15.79
C VAL A 523 12.96 -10.09 17.29
N ALA A 524 13.95 -9.46 17.91
CA ALA A 524 14.28 -9.68 19.32
C ALA A 524 13.14 -9.26 20.25
N GLY A 525 12.53 -8.09 20.02
CA GLY A 525 11.41 -7.60 20.83
C GLY A 525 10.17 -8.49 20.72
N ASN A 526 9.83 -8.95 19.52
CA ASN A 526 8.69 -9.85 19.33
C ASN A 526 8.92 -11.24 19.95
N LEU A 527 10.13 -11.80 19.84
CA LEU A 527 10.46 -13.07 20.49
C LEU A 527 10.42 -12.97 22.02
N LEU A 528 10.91 -11.87 22.59
CA LEU A 528 10.83 -11.62 24.03
C LEU A 528 9.38 -11.59 24.53
N VAL A 529 8.48 -10.99 23.76
CA VAL A 529 7.03 -11.00 24.07
C VAL A 529 6.45 -12.40 23.96
N PHE A 530 6.89 -13.23 23.01
CA PHE A 530 6.46 -14.63 22.96
C PHE A 530 6.92 -15.40 24.19
N ASP A 531 8.17 -15.22 24.62
CA ASP A 531 8.73 -15.88 25.80
C ASP A 531 7.94 -15.51 27.06
N ALA A 532 7.53 -14.24 27.18
CA ALA A 532 6.72 -13.79 28.31
C ALA A 532 5.25 -14.24 28.22
N LEU A 533 4.57 -14.00 27.09
CA LEU A 533 3.11 -14.15 26.99
C LEU A 533 2.67 -15.60 26.77
N LEU A 534 3.46 -16.40 26.04
CA LEU A 534 3.18 -17.82 25.80
C LEU A 534 3.81 -18.73 26.87
N GLY A 535 4.84 -18.24 27.58
CA GLY A 535 5.47 -18.94 28.70
C GLY A 535 4.62 -18.97 29.96
N SER A 536 5.15 -19.56 31.03
CA SER A 536 4.50 -19.59 32.35
C SER A 536 4.50 -18.20 33.02
N ALA A 537 3.73 -18.03 34.09
CA ALA A 537 3.77 -16.80 34.90
C ALA A 537 5.16 -16.52 35.51
N SER A 538 5.97 -17.56 35.75
CA SER A 538 7.37 -17.40 36.17
C SER A 538 8.27 -16.94 35.03
N ASP A 539 8.09 -17.46 33.81
CA ASP A 539 8.86 -17.02 32.64
C ASP A 539 8.57 -15.55 32.34
N ALA A 540 7.29 -15.16 32.39
CA ALA A 540 6.87 -13.76 32.27
C ALA A 540 7.51 -12.87 33.34
N LYS A 541 7.59 -13.34 34.60
CA LYS A 541 8.25 -12.59 35.68
C LYS A 541 9.74 -12.38 35.41
N VAL A 542 10.45 -13.37 34.88
CA VAL A 542 11.86 -13.22 34.52
C VAL A 542 12.04 -12.13 33.47
N VAL A 543 11.19 -12.09 32.44
CA VAL A 543 11.21 -11.02 31.43
C VAL A 543 10.91 -9.65 32.05
N VAL A 544 9.91 -9.59 32.93
CA VAL A 544 9.51 -8.37 33.64
C VAL A 544 10.66 -7.79 34.48
N ASP A 545 11.33 -8.65 35.25
CA ASP A 545 12.42 -8.24 36.15
C ASP A 545 13.67 -7.83 35.34
N ASN A 546 14.07 -8.62 34.33
CA ASN A 546 15.28 -8.38 33.54
C ASN A 546 15.19 -7.15 32.64
N HIS A 547 13.98 -6.76 32.21
CA HIS A 547 13.77 -5.64 31.29
C HIS A 547 12.99 -4.47 31.91
N HIS A 548 12.87 -4.44 33.24
CA HIS A 548 12.26 -3.36 34.01
C HIS A 548 10.87 -2.96 33.52
N VAL A 549 10.01 -3.96 33.31
CA VAL A 549 8.61 -3.74 32.91
C VAL A 549 7.83 -3.16 34.08
N GLY A 550 7.19 -2.01 33.88
CA GLY A 550 6.33 -1.40 34.91
C GLY A 550 4.84 -1.72 34.74
N LEU A 551 4.41 -2.07 33.53
CA LEU A 551 3.01 -2.32 33.20
C LEU A 551 2.86 -3.50 32.26
N VAL A 552 1.77 -4.26 32.44
CA VAL A 552 1.27 -5.25 31.47
C VAL A 552 -0.07 -4.76 30.95
N ALA A 553 -0.23 -4.73 29.63
CA ALA A 553 -1.48 -4.33 28.98
C ALA A 553 -2.15 -5.55 28.32
N LEU A 554 -3.44 -5.76 28.62
CA LEU A 554 -4.24 -6.86 28.10
C LEU A 554 -5.42 -6.31 27.31
N CYS A 555 -5.51 -6.74 26.04
CA CYS A 555 -6.71 -6.56 25.23
C CYS A 555 -7.34 -7.92 24.92
N ARG A 556 -8.47 -8.25 25.56
CA ARG A 556 -9.10 -9.58 25.45
C ARG A 556 -9.70 -9.83 24.06
N GLY A 557 -10.29 -8.80 23.46
CA GLY A 557 -10.94 -8.90 22.16
C GLY A 557 -10.02 -8.69 20.96
N ASN A 558 -8.71 -8.51 21.17
CA ASN A 558 -7.75 -8.48 20.06
C ASN A 558 -7.55 -9.91 19.48
N PRO A 559 -7.54 -10.08 18.13
CA PRO A 559 -7.31 -11.37 17.49
C PRO A 559 -5.99 -12.05 17.89
N GLU A 560 -4.90 -11.29 18.08
CA GLU A 560 -3.59 -11.83 18.45
C GLU A 560 -3.61 -12.38 19.89
N SER A 561 -4.28 -11.70 20.83
CA SER A 561 -4.47 -12.20 22.20
C SER A 561 -5.18 -13.55 22.21
N ARG A 562 -6.26 -13.67 21.41
CA ARG A 562 -7.00 -14.94 21.27
C ARG A 562 -6.13 -16.02 20.66
N LEU A 563 -5.39 -15.70 19.59
CA LEU A 563 -4.46 -16.63 18.96
C LEU A 563 -3.44 -17.17 19.96
N PHE A 564 -2.83 -16.30 20.75
CA PHE A 564 -1.85 -16.68 21.77
C PHE A 564 -2.47 -17.55 22.86
N ALA A 565 -3.65 -17.17 23.35
CA ALA A 565 -4.37 -17.95 24.35
C ALA A 565 -4.80 -19.35 23.85
N THR A 566 -5.15 -19.48 22.57
CA THR A 566 -5.46 -20.77 21.94
C THR A 566 -4.21 -21.63 21.78
N ASN A 567 -3.08 -21.06 21.38
CA ASN A 567 -1.83 -21.80 21.16
C ASN A 567 -1.12 -22.18 22.46
N ALA A 568 -1.22 -21.35 23.51
CA ALA A 568 -0.66 -21.61 24.83
C ALA A 568 -1.72 -21.47 25.94
N PRO A 569 -2.68 -22.41 26.07
CA PRO A 569 -3.76 -22.29 27.06
C PRO A 569 -3.28 -22.21 28.52
N GLY A 570 -2.12 -22.80 28.82
CA GLY A 570 -1.45 -22.71 30.12
C GLY A 570 -0.50 -21.52 30.27
N GLY A 571 -0.34 -20.71 29.23
CA GLY A 571 0.57 -19.57 29.23
C GLY A 571 0.07 -18.39 30.09
N PHE A 572 0.98 -17.48 30.39
CA PHE A 572 0.73 -16.31 31.22
C PHE A 572 -0.41 -15.44 30.68
N LEU A 573 -0.41 -15.13 29.38
CA LEU A 573 -1.48 -14.36 28.76
C LEU A 573 -2.84 -15.06 28.86
N ALA A 574 -2.88 -16.37 28.59
CA ALA A 574 -4.11 -17.15 28.68
C ALA A 574 -4.67 -17.19 30.11
N GLY A 575 -3.78 -17.29 31.11
CA GLY A 575 -4.13 -17.17 32.54
C GLY A 575 -4.72 -15.80 32.87
N LEU A 576 -4.07 -14.72 32.43
CA LEU A 576 -4.55 -13.35 32.63
C LEU A 576 -5.91 -13.12 31.93
N MET A 577 -6.09 -13.71 30.73
CA MET A 577 -7.36 -13.75 30.02
C MET A 577 -8.45 -14.57 30.73
N ARG A 578 -8.13 -15.40 31.72
CA ARG A 578 -9.13 -16.07 32.59
C ARG A 578 -9.28 -15.41 33.95
N GLY A 579 -8.58 -14.30 34.19
CA GLY A 579 -8.58 -13.60 35.48
C GLY A 579 -7.60 -14.17 36.51
N SER A 580 -6.70 -15.08 36.10
CA SER A 580 -5.60 -15.55 36.95
C SER A 580 -4.49 -14.50 36.96
N VAL A 581 -4.50 -13.62 37.96
CA VAL A 581 -3.50 -12.55 38.13
C VAL A 581 -2.41 -13.03 39.11
N PRO A 582 -1.14 -13.15 38.69
CA PRO A 582 -0.05 -13.49 39.61
C PRO A 582 0.18 -12.44 40.70
N ASP A 583 0.73 -12.84 41.84
CA ASP A 583 0.91 -11.97 43.02
C ASP A 583 1.85 -10.78 42.80
N TRP A 584 2.71 -10.84 41.78
CA TRP A 584 3.60 -9.75 41.36
C TRP A 584 2.90 -8.71 40.46
N LEU A 585 1.62 -8.92 40.12
CA LEU A 585 0.78 -7.95 39.42
C LEU A 585 -0.33 -7.38 40.32
N GLU A 586 -0.63 -6.11 40.11
CA GLU A 586 -1.76 -5.42 40.71
C GLU A 586 -2.66 -4.85 39.60
N PRO A 587 -3.94 -5.27 39.50
CA PRO A 587 -4.86 -4.69 38.52
C PRO A 587 -5.07 -3.19 38.76
N VAL A 588 -5.01 -2.38 37.69
CA VAL A 588 -5.31 -0.95 37.76
C VAL A 588 -6.82 -0.78 37.79
N ALA A 589 -7.37 -0.40 38.95
CA ALA A 589 -8.80 -0.39 39.23
C ALA A 589 -9.67 0.34 38.18
N GLU A 590 -9.21 1.49 37.67
CA GLU A 590 -9.92 2.29 36.64
C GLU A 590 -10.11 1.55 35.31
N THR A 591 -9.24 0.57 35.01
CA THR A 591 -9.25 -0.17 33.72
C THR A 591 -9.90 -1.53 33.81
N ARG A 592 -10.40 -1.94 34.99
CA ARG A 592 -11.05 -3.24 35.16
C ARG A 592 -12.32 -3.31 34.31
N GLY A 593 -12.37 -4.24 33.37
CA GLY A 593 -13.50 -4.41 32.44
C GLY A 593 -13.55 -3.39 31.30
N ALA A 594 -12.55 -2.49 31.21
CA ALA A 594 -12.34 -1.68 30.01
C ALA A 594 -11.80 -2.56 28.88
N PRO A 595 -11.90 -2.15 27.60
CA PRO A 595 -11.33 -2.91 26.49
C PRO A 595 -9.84 -3.22 26.69
N LEU A 596 -9.07 -2.20 27.09
CA LEU A 596 -7.66 -2.31 27.47
C LEU A 596 -7.53 -2.33 28.99
N GLU A 597 -7.25 -3.52 29.54
CA GLU A 597 -6.98 -3.70 30.97
C GLU A 597 -5.49 -3.50 31.27
N LEU A 598 -5.18 -2.79 32.34
CA LEU A 598 -3.80 -2.53 32.78
C LEU A 598 -3.50 -3.21 34.11
N TYR A 599 -2.28 -3.74 34.23
CA TYR A 599 -1.77 -4.35 35.44
C TYR A 599 -0.42 -3.73 35.78
N ARG A 600 -0.27 -3.21 37.00
CA ARG A 600 0.98 -2.66 37.51
C ARG A 600 1.86 -3.79 38.04
N VAL A 601 3.13 -3.76 37.66
CA VAL A 601 4.14 -4.64 38.25
C VAL A 601 4.47 -4.13 39.65
N ARG A 602 4.34 -4.99 40.65
CA ARG A 602 4.71 -4.64 42.02
C ARG A 602 6.23 -4.50 42.12
N PRO A 603 6.74 -3.55 42.93
CA PRO A 603 8.15 -3.50 43.24
C PRO A 603 8.62 -4.85 43.77
N THR A 604 9.76 -5.32 43.29
CA THR A 604 10.51 -6.39 43.94
C THR A 604 11.13 -5.80 45.21
N ASP A 605 10.75 -6.33 46.38
CA ASP A 605 11.39 -6.00 47.67
C ASP A 605 12.86 -6.42 47.71
#